data_AF-A0A0D7AVH2-F1
#
_entry.id   AF-A0A0D7AVH2-F1
#
_cell.length_a   1.000
_cell.length_b   1.000
_cell.length_c   1.000
_cell.angle_alpha   90.00
_cell.angle_beta   90.00
_cell.angle_gamma   90.00
#
_symmetry.space_group_name_H-M   'P 1'
#
loop_
_entity.id
_entity.type
_entity.pdbx_description
1 polymer ?
#
loop_
_entity_poly.entity_id
_entity_poly.type
_entity_poly.pdbx_seq_one_letter_code
_entity_poly.pdbx_strand_id
1 'polypeptide(L)'
;MSFPFEMWQEIIQKIPSSDKRALWSLSLVSRAFHSTVLPLLYFDVQITGREKQERFYEWILSNEPSSPASYVREYTIIINRNDIPCGKPYTHNSAALARMQHLRKLTLASKLGMPKNLSTGVILHSEDPSWSLPELREFEWDDYGVESDILHFLSRCPELESLELPEWEGTPVPTDLLPKLRRISGDCSTVLAFLPGRPIEELAFSTGGGAKNLSKYLKSNPVVAARIQTLSFAKSYPLSEFLKQIASTLPHLKEFRMALAQFDEMITEVATLRRLEKLVFLDYNGNRKVAKEARMLWSVRLISLYSPTPLGRGSTEPCLELWYSKEKILSQWRRGGDGTRLELVQ
;
A
#
# COMPACT_ATOMS: atom_id res chain seq x y z
N MET A 1 39.64 26.86 -6.88
CA MET A 1 39.73 25.39 -6.73
C MET A 1 38.31 24.85 -6.67
N SER A 2 37.92 23.94 -7.58
CA SER A 2 36.63 23.26 -7.55
C SER A 2 36.68 22.09 -6.56
N PHE A 3 35.65 21.95 -5.74
CA PHE A 3 35.53 20.79 -4.85
C PHE A 3 35.26 19.52 -5.67
N PRO A 4 35.92 18.38 -5.40
CA PRO A 4 35.79 17.15 -6.19
C PRO A 4 34.35 16.64 -6.23
N PHE A 5 33.90 16.13 -7.37
CA PHE A 5 32.54 15.65 -7.57
C PHE A 5 32.22 14.43 -6.68
N GLU A 6 33.21 13.58 -6.46
CA GLU A 6 33.12 12.37 -5.64
C GLU A 6 32.81 12.71 -4.18
N MET A 7 33.46 13.75 -3.65
CA MET A 7 33.21 14.22 -2.28
C MET A 7 31.79 14.80 -2.14
N TRP A 8 31.21 15.34 -3.21
CA TRP A 8 29.81 15.78 -3.19
C TRP A 8 28.83 14.61 -3.20
N GLN A 9 29.09 13.56 -3.97
CA GLN A 9 28.25 12.36 -3.95
C GLN A 9 28.22 11.75 -2.56
N GLU A 10 29.36 11.67 -1.88
CA GLU A 10 29.46 11.21 -0.49
C GLU A 10 28.63 12.07 0.48
N ILE A 11 28.63 13.40 0.32
CA ILE A 11 27.83 14.30 1.15
C ILE A 11 26.34 14.09 0.89
N ILE A 12 25.94 14.01 -0.39
CA ILE A 12 24.54 13.84 -0.79
C ILE A 12 24.00 12.48 -0.32
N GLN A 13 24.79 11.41 -0.42
CA GLN A 13 24.42 10.08 0.07
C GLN A 13 24.20 10.01 1.58
N LYS A 14 24.83 10.92 2.34
CA LYS A 14 24.65 11.01 3.80
C LYS A 14 23.42 11.83 4.21
N ILE A 15 22.80 12.56 3.29
CA ILE A 15 21.58 13.32 3.58
C ILE A 15 20.37 12.40 3.38
N PRO A 16 19.53 12.20 4.40
CA PRO A 16 18.30 11.44 4.25
C PRO A 16 17.43 12.04 3.14
N SER A 17 16.86 11.21 2.26
CA SER A 17 15.94 11.67 1.20
C SER A 17 14.69 12.40 1.75
N SER A 18 14.37 12.16 3.02
CA SER A 18 13.33 12.85 3.77
C SER A 18 13.70 14.28 4.19
N ASP A 19 14.99 14.63 4.26
CA ASP A 19 15.43 16.01 4.57
C ASP A 19 15.44 16.87 3.30
N LYS A 20 14.24 17.16 2.81
CA LYS A 20 14.02 17.99 1.62
C LYS A 20 14.59 19.41 1.79
N ARG A 21 14.71 19.91 3.02
CA ARG A 21 15.25 21.26 3.29
C ARG A 21 16.76 21.31 3.07
N ALA A 22 17.51 20.33 3.56
CA ALA A 22 18.95 20.23 3.31
C ALA A 22 19.23 20.07 1.82
N LEU A 23 18.50 19.17 1.14
CA LEU A 23 18.59 18.97 -0.30
C LEU A 23 18.29 20.26 -1.07
N TRP A 24 17.22 20.98 -0.71
CA TRP A 24 16.88 22.23 -1.37
C TRP A 24 17.96 23.29 -1.16
N SER A 25 18.51 23.39 0.06
CA SER A 25 19.60 24.31 0.36
C SER A 25 20.84 24.03 -0.48
N LEU A 26 21.20 22.75 -0.66
CA LEU A 26 22.31 22.35 -1.53
C LEU A 26 22.04 22.70 -3.00
N SER A 27 20.81 22.51 -3.47
CA SER A 27 20.45 22.82 -4.87
C SER A 27 20.69 24.30 -5.24
N LEU A 28 20.66 25.21 -4.25
CA LEU A 28 20.90 26.64 -4.43
C LEU A 28 22.39 27.01 -4.45
N VAL A 29 23.30 26.13 -3.98
CA VAL A 29 24.73 26.42 -3.86
C VAL A 29 25.41 26.49 -5.23
N SER A 30 25.06 25.60 -6.17
CA SER A 30 25.61 25.62 -7.53
C SER A 30 24.72 24.87 -8.52
N ARG A 31 24.91 25.12 -9.82
CA ARG A 31 24.22 24.37 -10.89
C ARG A 31 24.53 22.87 -10.87
N ALA A 32 25.76 22.49 -10.51
CA ALA A 32 26.16 21.08 -10.41
C ALA A 32 25.43 20.37 -9.24
N PHE A 33 25.21 21.09 -8.13
CA PHE A 33 24.37 20.56 -7.05
C PHE A 33 22.93 20.44 -7.48
N HIS A 34 22.41 21.49 -8.13
CA HIS A 34 21.05 21.51 -8.61
C HIS A 34 20.74 20.25 -9.42
N SER A 35 21.52 19.95 -10.47
CA SER A 35 21.31 18.76 -11.30
C SER A 35 21.41 17.43 -10.55
N THR A 36 22.28 17.35 -9.53
CA THR A 36 22.50 16.12 -8.75
C THR A 36 21.40 15.89 -7.71
N VAL A 37 20.88 16.98 -7.14
CA VAL A 37 19.91 16.95 -6.04
C VAL A 37 18.46 16.91 -6.54
N LEU A 38 18.17 17.43 -7.73
CA LEU A 38 16.84 17.39 -8.34
C LEU A 38 16.21 15.97 -8.31
N PRO A 39 16.90 14.89 -8.74
CA PRO A 39 16.35 13.54 -8.65
C PRO A 39 15.89 13.14 -7.24
N LEU A 40 16.63 13.55 -6.21
CA LEU A 40 16.34 13.22 -4.81
C LEU A 40 15.21 14.08 -4.24
N LEU A 41 15.16 15.36 -4.63
CA LEU A 41 14.09 16.27 -4.25
C LEU A 41 12.74 15.82 -4.80
N TYR A 42 12.71 15.37 -6.06
CA TYR A 42 11.48 15.06 -6.78
C TYR A 42 11.22 13.57 -6.95
N PHE A 43 11.99 12.69 -6.31
CA PHE A 43 11.73 11.24 -6.30
C PHE A 43 10.32 10.92 -5.78
N ASP A 44 10.00 11.45 -4.60
CA ASP A 44 8.73 11.34 -3.92
C ASP A 44 8.15 12.74 -3.76
N VAL A 45 7.01 12.96 -4.42
CA VAL A 45 6.32 14.24 -4.49
C VAL A 45 4.92 14.11 -3.88
N GLN A 46 4.69 14.85 -2.81
CA GLN A 46 3.38 14.99 -2.19
C GLN A 46 2.85 16.41 -2.39
N ILE A 47 1.67 16.52 -3.00
CA ILE A 47 1.03 17.81 -3.25
C ILE A 47 -0.32 17.88 -2.55
N THR A 48 -0.56 19.02 -1.93
CA THR A 48 -1.79 19.32 -1.21
C THR A 48 -2.23 20.73 -1.57
N GLY A 49 -3.47 20.86 -2.02
CA GLY A 49 -4.07 22.13 -2.38
C GLY A 49 -3.90 22.50 -3.85
N ARG A 50 -4.97 23.05 -4.41
CA ARG A 50 -5.12 23.38 -5.84
C ARG A 50 -3.98 24.22 -6.45
N GLU A 51 -3.66 25.37 -5.87
CA GLU A 51 -2.67 26.31 -6.44
C GLU A 51 -1.28 25.68 -6.59
N LYS A 52 -0.87 24.87 -5.61
CA LYS A 52 0.42 24.16 -5.65
C LYS A 52 0.44 23.10 -6.73
N GLN A 53 -0.70 22.42 -6.92
CA GLN A 53 -0.86 21.40 -7.95
C GLN A 53 -0.83 22.00 -9.35
N GLU A 54 -1.57 23.09 -9.59
CA GLU A 54 -1.56 23.83 -10.86
C GLU A 54 -0.14 24.27 -11.23
N ARG A 55 0.57 24.93 -10.31
CA ARG A 55 1.97 25.34 -10.54
C ARG A 55 2.90 24.18 -10.84
N PHE A 56 2.71 23.05 -10.16
CA PHE A 56 3.53 21.87 -10.40
C PHE A 56 3.26 21.26 -11.78
N TYR A 57 2.00 21.23 -12.21
CA TYR A 57 1.62 20.77 -13.55
C TYR A 57 2.14 21.69 -14.64
N GLU A 58 2.02 23.01 -14.48
CA GLU A 58 2.63 23.99 -15.39
C GLU A 58 4.14 23.75 -15.53
N TRP A 59 4.83 23.50 -14.40
CA TRP A 59 6.26 23.25 -14.43
C TRP A 59 6.63 21.92 -15.10
N ILE A 60 5.88 20.84 -14.86
CA ILE A 60 6.09 19.54 -15.53
C ILE A 60 5.85 19.64 -17.04
N LEU A 61 4.81 20.39 -17.43
CA LEU A 61 4.45 20.62 -18.82
C LEU A 61 5.35 21.64 -19.52
N SER A 62 6.17 22.38 -18.77
CA SER A 62 7.20 23.22 -19.35
C SER A 62 8.21 22.35 -20.11
N ASN A 63 8.74 22.88 -21.22
CA ASN A 63 9.83 22.23 -21.96
C ASN A 63 11.20 22.62 -21.38
N GLU A 64 11.24 23.07 -20.13
CA GLU A 64 12.48 23.47 -19.48
C GLU A 64 13.33 22.25 -19.11
N PRO A 65 14.67 22.31 -19.28
CA PRO A 65 15.57 21.24 -18.83
C PRO A 65 15.50 20.96 -17.31
N SER A 66 14.94 21.88 -16.54
CA SER A 66 14.72 21.79 -15.09
C SER A 66 13.45 21.00 -14.72
N SER A 67 12.62 20.62 -15.71
CA SER A 67 11.34 19.95 -15.45
C SER A 67 11.55 18.68 -14.61
N PRO A 68 10.79 18.50 -13.51
CA PRO A 68 10.99 17.38 -12.61
C PRO A 68 10.39 16.08 -13.13
N ALA A 69 9.69 16.10 -14.27
CA ALA A 69 8.87 15.00 -14.76
C ALA A 69 9.62 13.66 -14.85
N SER A 70 10.87 13.68 -15.34
CA SER A 70 11.71 12.49 -15.46
C SER A 70 12.21 11.94 -14.11
N TYR A 71 12.07 12.70 -13.03
CA TYR A 71 12.56 12.35 -11.69
C TYR A 71 11.46 11.83 -10.76
N VAL A 72 10.19 12.13 -11.05
CA VAL A 72 9.06 11.63 -10.24
C VAL A 72 8.99 10.10 -10.32
N ARG A 73 8.99 9.44 -9.16
CA ARG A 73 8.81 7.99 -9.01
C ARG A 73 7.60 7.67 -8.15
N GLU A 74 7.35 8.50 -7.15
CA GLU A 74 6.17 8.39 -6.28
C GLU A 74 5.44 9.73 -6.28
N TYR A 75 4.14 9.67 -6.52
CA TYR A 75 3.31 10.87 -6.58
C TYR A 75 2.04 10.70 -5.75
N THR A 76 1.91 11.54 -4.73
CA THR A 76 0.75 11.56 -3.84
C THR A 76 -0.02 12.87 -4.01
N ILE A 77 -1.28 12.76 -4.42
CA ILE A 77 -2.21 13.90 -4.51
C ILE A 77 -3.17 13.83 -3.33
N ILE A 78 -3.13 14.86 -2.47
CA ILE A 78 -4.08 15.00 -1.35
C ILE A 78 -5.16 16.01 -1.72
N ILE A 79 -6.39 15.52 -1.84
CA ILE A 79 -7.58 16.31 -2.17
C ILE A 79 -8.22 16.82 -0.88
N ASN A 80 -8.34 18.15 -0.73
CA ASN A 80 -9.03 18.78 0.39
C ASN A 80 -10.43 19.26 0.01
N ARG A 81 -11.26 19.50 1.02
CA ARG A 81 -12.58 20.12 0.86
C ARG A 81 -12.58 21.42 0.08
N ASN A 82 -11.54 22.23 0.28
CA ASN A 82 -11.42 23.54 -0.34
C ASN A 82 -11.04 23.45 -1.83
N ASP A 83 -10.63 22.27 -2.32
CA ASP A 83 -10.26 22.05 -3.72
C ASP A 83 -11.48 21.74 -4.61
N ILE A 84 -12.64 21.47 -4.02
CA ILE A 84 -13.90 21.05 -4.67
C ILE A 84 -14.85 22.19 -5.12
N PRO A 85 -15.02 23.32 -4.38
CA PRO A 85 -16.10 24.29 -4.62
C PRO A 85 -16.11 24.94 -6.01
N CYS A 86 -15.04 24.81 -6.80
CA CYS A 86 -14.95 25.37 -8.15
C CYS A 86 -15.52 24.47 -9.25
N GLY A 87 -16.35 23.47 -8.91
CA GLY A 87 -17.15 22.70 -9.87
C GLY A 87 -16.43 21.50 -10.49
N LYS A 88 -15.10 21.42 -10.41
CA LYS A 88 -14.27 20.22 -10.61
C LYS A 88 -12.99 20.44 -9.82
N PRO A 89 -12.45 19.48 -9.05
CA PRO A 89 -11.09 19.62 -8.54
C PRO A 89 -10.17 19.83 -9.75
N TYR A 90 -9.34 20.87 -9.72
CA TYR A 90 -8.34 21.15 -10.75
C TYR A 90 -7.14 20.19 -10.64
N THR A 91 -7.43 18.96 -10.28
CA THR A 91 -6.54 17.80 -10.24
C THR A 91 -6.36 17.19 -11.62
N HIS A 92 -6.95 17.81 -12.65
CA HIS A 92 -7.01 17.34 -14.02
C HIS A 92 -5.82 17.86 -14.84
N ASN A 93 -4.80 17.04 -14.98
CA ASN A 93 -3.91 17.16 -16.12
C ASN A 93 -3.29 15.80 -16.47
N SER A 94 -4.04 14.98 -17.21
CA SER A 94 -3.52 13.69 -17.69
C SER A 94 -2.24 13.87 -18.52
N ALA A 95 -2.07 14.98 -19.24
CA ALA A 95 -0.82 15.30 -19.94
C ALA A 95 0.37 15.49 -18.99
N ALA A 96 0.17 16.06 -17.80
CA ALA A 96 1.24 16.18 -16.79
C ALA A 96 1.63 14.80 -16.24
N LEU A 97 0.66 13.94 -15.92
CA LEU A 97 0.93 12.55 -15.55
C LEU A 97 1.64 11.79 -16.68
N ALA A 98 1.25 12.03 -17.94
CA ALA A 98 1.89 11.44 -19.11
C ALA A 98 3.38 11.79 -19.22
N ARG A 99 3.82 12.93 -18.67
CA ARG A 99 5.24 13.28 -18.67
C ARG A 99 6.04 12.55 -17.59
N MET A 100 5.36 12.00 -16.58
CA MET A 100 5.99 11.20 -15.52
C MET A 100 6.14 9.74 -15.95
N GLN A 101 6.83 9.48 -17.06
CA GLN A 101 6.95 8.14 -17.65
C GLN A 101 7.58 7.08 -16.73
N HIS A 102 8.34 7.53 -15.73
CA HIS A 102 8.99 6.67 -14.74
C HIS A 102 8.20 6.57 -13.41
N LEU A 103 6.96 7.05 -13.37
CA LEU A 103 6.11 6.97 -12.18
C LEU A 103 5.86 5.51 -11.81
N ARG A 104 6.20 5.12 -10.59
CA ARG A 104 6.06 3.76 -10.04
C ARG A 104 4.93 3.64 -9.05
N LYS A 105 4.64 4.71 -8.30
CA LYS A 105 3.56 4.76 -7.33
C LYS A 105 2.71 6.01 -7.52
N LEU A 106 1.40 5.82 -7.62
CA LEU A 106 0.42 6.89 -7.64
C LEU A 106 -0.59 6.68 -6.50
N THR A 107 -0.68 7.67 -5.62
CA THR A 107 -1.66 7.68 -4.51
C THR A 107 -2.58 8.88 -4.65
N LEU A 108 -3.88 8.63 -4.76
CA LEU A 108 -4.94 9.63 -4.73
C LEU A 108 -5.67 9.52 -3.38
N ALA A 109 -5.39 10.47 -2.49
CA ALA A 109 -5.89 10.45 -1.12
C ALA A 109 -6.84 11.63 -0.85
N SER A 110 -7.95 11.35 -0.20
CA SER A 110 -8.92 12.31 0.29
C SER A 110 -8.65 12.60 1.77
N LYS A 111 -8.73 13.86 2.18
CA LYS A 111 -8.57 14.19 3.60
C LYS A 111 -9.66 13.54 4.46
N LEU A 112 -9.32 13.14 5.69
CA LEU A 112 -10.26 12.50 6.62
C LEU A 112 -11.52 13.37 6.84
N GLY A 113 -12.70 12.76 6.75
CA GLY A 113 -14.00 13.45 6.95
C GLY A 113 -14.62 14.05 5.69
N MET A 114 -14.09 13.73 4.51
CA MET A 114 -14.65 14.12 3.22
C MET A 114 -15.81 13.21 2.79
N PRO A 115 -16.87 13.76 2.16
CA PRO A 115 -17.87 12.93 1.50
C PRO A 115 -17.21 12.16 0.35
N LYS A 116 -17.49 10.86 0.31
CA LYS A 116 -16.83 9.81 -0.49
C LYS A 116 -17.21 9.74 -1.97
N ASN A 117 -17.76 10.82 -2.53
CA ASN A 117 -18.22 10.86 -3.91
C ASN A 117 -17.62 12.09 -4.59
N LEU A 118 -16.30 12.19 -4.62
CA LEU A 118 -15.70 13.25 -5.43
C LEU A 118 -15.89 12.82 -6.89
N SER A 119 -16.41 13.69 -7.75
CA SER A 119 -16.49 13.43 -9.20
C SER A 119 -15.09 13.52 -9.82
N THR A 120 -14.21 12.61 -9.39
CA THR A 120 -12.78 12.52 -9.71
C THR A 120 -12.51 11.66 -10.94
N GLY A 121 -13.55 11.10 -11.56
CA GLY A 121 -13.46 10.36 -12.82
C GLY A 121 -12.69 11.11 -13.92
N VAL A 122 -12.69 12.45 -13.84
CA VAL A 122 -11.91 13.30 -14.75
C VAL A 122 -10.39 13.15 -14.55
N ILE A 123 -9.87 12.94 -13.32
CA ILE A 123 -8.42 12.94 -13.02
C ILE A 123 -7.66 11.94 -13.89
N LEU A 124 -8.25 10.76 -14.07
CA LEU A 124 -7.63 9.64 -14.74
C LEU A 124 -8.05 9.51 -16.21
N HIS A 125 -8.93 10.39 -16.69
CA HIS A 125 -9.35 10.41 -18.06
C HIS A 125 -8.33 11.14 -18.95
N SER A 126 -7.97 10.54 -20.07
CA SER A 126 -7.18 11.18 -21.11
C SER A 126 -7.78 10.87 -22.46
N GLU A 127 -8.00 11.90 -23.27
CA GLU A 127 -8.40 11.75 -24.67
C GLU A 127 -7.22 11.32 -25.56
N ASP A 128 -5.98 11.46 -25.07
CA ASP A 128 -4.78 11.11 -25.82
C ASP A 128 -4.59 9.58 -25.84
N PRO A 129 -4.68 8.93 -27.03
CA PRO A 129 -4.53 7.49 -27.14
C PRO A 129 -3.09 7.00 -26.90
N SER A 130 -2.08 7.89 -26.90
CA SER A 130 -0.70 7.54 -26.57
C SER A 130 -0.41 7.57 -25.07
N TRP A 131 -1.35 8.10 -24.28
CA TRP A 131 -1.21 8.22 -22.84
C TRP A 131 -1.07 6.85 -22.17
N SER A 132 0.01 6.68 -21.41
CA SER A 132 0.29 5.49 -20.60
C SER A 132 1.26 5.79 -19.46
N LEU A 133 1.20 4.95 -18.42
CA LEU A 133 2.13 4.95 -17.30
C LEU A 133 2.83 3.57 -17.26
N PRO A 134 3.82 3.36 -18.15
CA PRO A 134 4.39 2.04 -18.39
C PRO A 134 5.21 1.51 -17.21
N GLU A 135 5.69 2.36 -16.30
CA GLU A 135 6.43 1.93 -15.10
C GLU A 135 5.58 1.86 -13.83
N LEU A 136 4.28 2.16 -13.89
CA LEU A 136 3.42 2.20 -12.71
C LEU A 136 3.25 0.79 -12.12
N ARG A 137 3.66 0.62 -10.86
CA ARG A 137 3.61 -0.65 -10.11
C ARG A 137 2.55 -0.62 -9.02
N GLU A 138 2.34 0.53 -8.38
CA GLU A 138 1.41 0.71 -7.28
C GLU A 138 0.41 1.81 -7.58
N PHE A 139 -0.87 1.50 -7.41
CA PHE A 139 -1.95 2.47 -7.49
C PHE A 139 -2.85 2.37 -6.26
N GLU A 140 -3.05 3.51 -5.60
CA GLU A 140 -3.89 3.62 -4.42
C GLU A 140 -4.92 4.74 -4.61
N TRP A 141 -6.19 4.43 -4.38
CA TRP A 141 -7.28 5.40 -4.43
C TRP A 141 -8.29 5.12 -3.31
N ASP A 142 -8.71 6.17 -2.60
CA ASP A 142 -9.67 6.08 -1.49
C ASP A 142 -11.10 6.58 -1.80
N ASP A 143 -11.42 6.91 -3.06
CA ASP A 143 -12.70 7.46 -3.52
C ASP A 143 -13.60 6.41 -4.19
N TYR A 144 -14.90 6.71 -4.33
CA TYR A 144 -15.93 5.76 -4.76
C TYR A 144 -16.65 6.26 -6.04
N GLY A 145 -17.27 5.35 -6.81
CA GLY A 145 -18.21 5.72 -7.88
C GLY A 145 -17.58 6.20 -9.20
N VAL A 146 -16.36 5.74 -9.51
CA VAL A 146 -15.59 6.11 -10.71
C VAL A 146 -15.08 4.88 -11.47
N GLU A 147 -15.80 3.77 -11.37
CA GLU A 147 -15.35 2.44 -11.82
C GLU A 147 -15.04 2.38 -13.31
N SER A 148 -15.86 3.02 -14.15
CA SER A 148 -15.63 3.03 -15.61
C SER A 148 -14.34 3.77 -16.00
N ASP A 149 -14.06 4.91 -15.35
CA ASP A 149 -12.84 5.69 -15.57
C ASP A 149 -11.61 4.96 -15.02
N ILE A 150 -11.76 4.25 -13.88
CA ILE A 150 -10.71 3.39 -13.32
C ILE A 150 -10.32 2.30 -14.33
N LEU A 151 -11.28 1.59 -14.94
CA LEU A 151 -10.94 0.53 -15.90
C LEU A 151 -10.17 1.08 -17.10
N HIS A 152 -10.58 2.24 -17.62
CA HIS A 152 -9.86 2.89 -18.70
C HIS A 152 -8.43 3.24 -18.29
N PHE A 153 -8.25 3.85 -17.13
CA PHE A 153 -6.93 4.17 -16.58
C PHE A 153 -6.04 2.92 -16.39
N LEU A 154 -6.59 1.87 -15.79
CA LEU A 154 -5.87 0.62 -15.51
C LEU A 154 -5.41 -0.06 -16.81
N SER A 155 -6.15 0.09 -17.92
CA SER A 155 -5.71 -0.42 -19.23
C SER A 155 -4.43 0.23 -19.76
N ARG A 156 -4.06 1.40 -19.19
CA ARG A 156 -2.86 2.17 -19.54
C ARG A 156 -1.68 1.93 -18.61
N CYS A 157 -1.85 1.01 -17.65
CA CYS A 157 -0.87 0.66 -16.63
C CYS A 157 -0.56 -0.85 -16.69
N PRO A 158 0.07 -1.35 -17.78
CA PRO A 158 0.24 -2.79 -18.02
C PRO A 158 1.14 -3.48 -16.99
N GLU A 159 1.97 -2.70 -16.30
CA GLU A 159 2.96 -3.15 -15.33
C GLU A 159 2.48 -3.11 -13.88
N LEU A 160 1.19 -2.82 -13.63
CA LEU A 160 0.66 -2.68 -12.28
C LEU A 160 0.71 -3.99 -11.50
N GLU A 161 1.28 -3.94 -10.29
CA GLU A 161 1.51 -5.08 -9.41
C GLU A 161 0.68 -5.01 -8.12
N SER A 162 0.34 -3.80 -7.65
CA SER A 162 -0.44 -3.56 -6.44
C SER A 162 -1.55 -2.55 -6.69
N LEU A 163 -2.77 -2.91 -6.27
CA LEU A 163 -3.97 -2.09 -6.39
C LEU A 163 -4.66 -1.94 -5.03
N GLU A 164 -4.85 -0.71 -4.55
CA GLU A 164 -5.70 -0.39 -3.40
C GLU A 164 -6.89 0.47 -3.85
N LEU A 165 -8.09 -0.09 -3.78
CA LEU A 165 -9.36 0.59 -4.08
C LEU A 165 -10.34 0.35 -2.92
N PRO A 166 -11.33 1.21 -2.68
CA PRO A 166 -12.21 1.03 -1.55
C PRO A 166 -13.30 -0.01 -1.82
N GLU A 167 -14.38 0.36 -2.51
CA GLU A 167 -15.51 -0.50 -2.88
C GLU A 167 -15.71 -0.45 -4.40
N TRP A 168 -16.08 -1.60 -4.97
CA TRP A 168 -16.28 -1.75 -6.41
C TRP A 168 -17.73 -2.13 -6.69
N GLU A 169 -18.52 -1.15 -7.14
CA GLU A 169 -19.91 -1.37 -7.55
C GLU A 169 -20.05 -1.51 -9.08
N GLY A 170 -18.93 -1.45 -9.80
CA GLY A 170 -18.88 -1.39 -11.25
C GLY A 170 -19.10 -2.71 -11.98
N THR A 171 -18.96 -2.66 -13.30
CA THR A 171 -19.02 -3.83 -14.17
C THR A 171 -17.91 -4.84 -13.87
N PRO A 172 -18.07 -6.12 -14.26
CA PRO A 172 -17.01 -7.11 -14.16
C PRO A 172 -15.71 -6.63 -14.83
N VAL A 173 -14.59 -6.84 -14.15
CA VAL A 173 -13.27 -6.43 -14.65
C VAL A 173 -12.77 -7.44 -15.69
N PRO A 174 -12.43 -7.04 -16.93
CA PRO A 174 -11.92 -7.94 -17.96
C PRO A 174 -10.69 -8.73 -17.48
N THR A 175 -10.71 -10.06 -17.61
CA THR A 175 -9.71 -10.95 -16.99
C THR A 175 -8.28 -10.78 -17.50
N ASP A 176 -8.13 -10.21 -18.70
CA ASP A 176 -6.88 -9.86 -19.36
C ASP A 176 -6.28 -8.52 -18.87
N LEU A 177 -7.10 -7.69 -18.21
CA LEU A 177 -6.64 -6.44 -17.60
C LEU A 177 -5.74 -6.72 -16.39
N LEU A 178 -4.60 -6.04 -16.31
CA LEU A 178 -3.61 -6.16 -15.23
C LEU A 178 -3.02 -7.58 -15.07
N PRO A 179 -2.32 -8.12 -16.08
CA PRO A 179 -1.77 -9.49 -16.03
C PRO A 179 -0.68 -9.68 -14.96
N LYS A 180 -0.09 -8.58 -14.46
CA LYS A 180 0.97 -8.56 -13.45
C LYS A 180 0.47 -8.26 -12.03
N LEU A 181 -0.83 -8.11 -11.82
CA LEU A 181 -1.39 -7.81 -10.51
C LEU A 181 -1.17 -8.95 -9.51
N ARG A 182 -0.38 -8.68 -8.47
CA ARG A 182 -0.02 -9.63 -7.40
C ARG A 182 -0.67 -9.30 -6.07
N ARG A 183 -0.93 -8.02 -5.81
CA ARG A 183 -1.51 -7.55 -4.56
C ARG A 183 -2.78 -6.75 -4.82
N ILE A 184 -3.81 -7.07 -4.04
CA ILE A 184 -5.03 -6.27 -4.01
C ILE A 184 -5.46 -5.95 -2.58
N SER A 185 -5.84 -4.71 -2.37
CA SER A 185 -6.30 -4.15 -1.12
C SER A 185 -7.63 -3.46 -1.35
N GLY A 186 -8.63 -3.74 -0.52
CA GLY A 186 -9.94 -3.13 -0.66
C GLY A 186 -11.02 -3.85 0.11
N ASP A 187 -12.27 -3.52 -0.14
CA ASP A 187 -13.37 -4.30 0.38
C ASP A 187 -13.50 -5.64 -0.35
N CYS A 188 -14.46 -6.47 0.08
CA CYS A 188 -14.65 -7.77 -0.55
C CYS A 188 -15.19 -7.67 -1.98
N SER A 189 -15.95 -6.63 -2.34
CA SER A 189 -16.48 -6.47 -3.71
C SER A 189 -15.33 -6.23 -4.70
N THR A 190 -14.41 -5.33 -4.34
CA THR A 190 -13.17 -5.02 -5.06
C THR A 190 -12.32 -6.27 -5.24
N VAL A 191 -12.03 -6.98 -4.15
CA VAL A 191 -11.21 -8.20 -4.22
C VAL A 191 -11.85 -9.23 -5.16
N LEU A 192 -13.14 -9.50 -5.01
CA LEU A 192 -13.85 -10.47 -5.85
C LEU A 192 -13.93 -10.05 -7.32
N ALA A 193 -14.00 -8.75 -7.62
CA ALA A 193 -14.03 -8.24 -8.98
C ALA A 193 -12.69 -8.46 -9.73
N PHE A 194 -11.57 -8.35 -9.02
CA PHE A 194 -10.23 -8.45 -9.61
C PHE A 194 -9.55 -9.82 -9.43
N LEU A 195 -10.07 -10.74 -8.60
CA LEU A 195 -9.51 -12.09 -8.47
C LEU A 195 -9.52 -12.96 -9.74
N PRO A 196 -10.58 -12.97 -10.57
CA PRO A 196 -10.66 -13.89 -11.71
C PRO A 196 -9.53 -13.70 -12.72
N GLY A 197 -8.86 -14.79 -13.10
CA GLY A 197 -7.85 -14.81 -14.17
C GLY A 197 -6.46 -14.26 -13.80
N ARG A 198 -6.27 -13.69 -12.60
CA ARG A 198 -5.04 -12.97 -12.24
C ARG A 198 -4.12 -13.74 -11.29
N PRO A 199 -2.80 -13.46 -11.27
CA PRO A 199 -1.83 -14.12 -10.40
C PRO A 199 -1.73 -13.43 -9.03
N ILE A 200 -2.87 -13.18 -8.38
CA ILE A 200 -2.89 -12.51 -7.08
C ILE A 200 -2.35 -13.47 -6.00
N GLU A 201 -1.43 -12.97 -5.18
CA GLU A 201 -0.75 -13.67 -4.08
C GLU A 201 -1.08 -13.04 -2.73
N GLU A 202 -1.41 -11.74 -2.71
CA GLU A 202 -1.67 -10.97 -1.49
C GLU A 202 -3.06 -10.32 -1.51
N LEU A 203 -3.84 -10.60 -0.46
CA LEU A 203 -5.15 -10.01 -0.24
C LEU A 203 -5.15 -9.16 1.04
N ALA A 204 -5.64 -7.94 0.95
CA ALA A 204 -5.87 -7.08 2.11
C ALA A 204 -7.31 -6.53 2.13
N PHE A 205 -7.98 -6.72 3.25
CA PHE A 205 -9.37 -6.32 3.44
C PHE A 205 -9.46 -5.04 4.26
N SER A 206 -10.03 -3.99 3.67
CA SER A 206 -10.28 -2.70 4.30
C SER A 206 -11.48 -2.72 5.24
N THR A 207 -12.39 -3.69 5.06
CA THR A 207 -13.57 -3.96 5.88
C THR A 207 -13.76 -5.46 6.11
N GLY A 208 -14.47 -5.84 7.17
CA GLY A 208 -14.84 -7.24 7.42
C GLY A 208 -16.03 -7.74 6.59
N GLY A 209 -16.67 -6.87 5.81
CA GLY A 209 -17.84 -7.22 5.00
C GLY A 209 -17.49 -8.24 3.92
N GLY A 210 -18.39 -9.18 3.64
CA GLY A 210 -18.26 -10.09 2.50
C GLY A 210 -17.32 -11.29 2.66
N ALA A 211 -16.69 -11.50 3.82
CA ALA A 211 -15.76 -12.61 4.05
C ALA A 211 -16.34 -14.00 3.67
N LYS A 212 -17.64 -14.22 3.91
CA LYS A 212 -18.36 -15.44 3.49
C LYS A 212 -18.38 -15.62 1.96
N ASN A 213 -18.53 -14.53 1.21
CA ASN A 213 -18.54 -14.57 -0.26
C ASN A 213 -17.14 -14.90 -0.79
N LEU A 214 -16.10 -14.32 -0.22
CA LEU A 214 -14.72 -14.68 -0.53
C LEU A 214 -14.46 -16.17 -0.29
N SER A 215 -14.81 -16.67 0.90
CA SER A 215 -14.64 -18.09 1.24
C SER A 215 -15.36 -19.01 0.24
N LYS A 216 -16.61 -18.69 -0.11
CA LYS A 216 -17.36 -19.42 -1.14
C LYS A 216 -16.66 -19.39 -2.49
N TYR A 217 -16.14 -18.22 -2.90
CA TYR A 217 -15.41 -18.05 -4.14
C TYR A 217 -14.12 -18.88 -4.16
N LEU A 218 -13.28 -18.77 -3.12
CA LEU A 218 -12.01 -19.50 -3.02
C LEU A 218 -12.23 -21.01 -2.99
N LYS A 219 -13.26 -21.49 -2.27
CA LYS A 219 -13.65 -22.90 -2.27
C LYS A 219 -14.05 -23.40 -3.66
N SER A 220 -14.70 -22.55 -4.45
CA SER A 220 -15.11 -22.88 -5.82
C SER A 220 -13.97 -22.73 -6.84
N ASN A 221 -12.90 -22.01 -6.47
CA ASN A 221 -11.77 -21.69 -7.34
C ASN A 221 -10.44 -22.09 -6.66
N PRO A 222 -10.17 -23.40 -6.48
CA PRO A 222 -9.01 -23.87 -5.72
C PRO A 222 -7.66 -23.45 -6.32
N VAL A 223 -7.59 -23.23 -7.64
CA VAL A 223 -6.37 -22.73 -8.31
C VAL A 223 -6.03 -21.31 -7.88
N VAL A 224 -7.04 -20.45 -7.70
CA VAL A 224 -6.85 -19.08 -7.19
C VAL A 224 -6.46 -19.16 -5.71
N ALA A 225 -7.19 -19.96 -4.93
CA ALA A 225 -6.93 -20.17 -3.51
C ALA A 225 -5.50 -20.65 -3.23
N ALA A 226 -4.97 -21.57 -4.05
CA ALA A 226 -3.62 -22.10 -3.89
C ALA A 226 -2.50 -21.07 -4.10
N ARG A 227 -2.78 -19.93 -4.75
CA ARG A 227 -1.81 -18.86 -4.99
C ARG A 227 -1.73 -17.86 -3.85
N ILE A 228 -2.80 -17.71 -3.06
CA ILE A 228 -2.85 -16.73 -1.98
C ILE A 228 -1.87 -17.14 -0.87
N GLN A 229 -0.83 -16.34 -0.68
CA GLN A 229 0.20 -16.55 0.35
C GLN A 229 0.03 -15.59 1.53
N THR A 230 -0.52 -14.40 1.28
CA THR A 230 -0.70 -13.37 2.30
C THR A 230 -2.15 -12.93 2.37
N LEU A 231 -2.69 -12.87 3.59
CA LEU A 231 -4.05 -12.46 3.85
C LEU A 231 -4.10 -11.48 5.03
N SER A 232 -4.69 -10.30 4.82
CA SER A 232 -4.70 -9.21 5.79
C SER A 232 -6.11 -8.70 6.07
N PHE A 233 -6.46 -8.50 7.34
CA PHE A 233 -7.70 -7.89 7.80
C PHE A 233 -7.42 -6.63 8.62
N ALA A 234 -7.76 -5.46 8.07
CA ALA A 234 -7.49 -4.20 8.73
C ALA A 234 -8.48 -3.83 9.85
N LYS A 235 -9.66 -4.44 9.89
CA LYS A 235 -10.72 -4.08 10.85
C LYS A 235 -11.24 -5.28 11.63
N SER A 236 -11.76 -5.00 12.81
CA SER A 236 -12.40 -6.01 13.66
C SER A 236 -13.68 -6.53 12.99
N TYR A 237 -13.74 -7.85 12.87
CA TYR A 237 -14.80 -8.70 12.33
C TYR A 237 -14.82 -10.02 13.13
N PRO A 238 -15.97 -10.66 13.37
CA PRO A 238 -16.01 -11.99 13.99
C PRO A 238 -15.28 -13.01 13.10
N LEU A 239 -14.01 -13.27 13.40
CA LEU A 239 -13.13 -14.08 12.55
C LEU A 239 -13.23 -15.58 12.82
N SER A 240 -13.75 -16.02 13.97
CA SER A 240 -13.65 -17.44 14.39
C SER A 240 -14.19 -18.43 13.34
N GLU A 241 -15.42 -18.23 12.84
CA GLU A 241 -15.98 -19.07 11.77
C GLU A 241 -15.22 -18.93 10.45
N PHE A 242 -14.79 -17.72 10.14
CA PHE A 242 -14.13 -17.42 8.88
C PHE A 242 -12.72 -17.99 8.83
N LEU A 243 -11.98 -18.05 9.95
CA LEU A 243 -10.66 -18.68 10.04
C LEU A 243 -10.73 -20.18 9.84
N LYS A 244 -11.74 -20.85 10.38
CA LYS A 244 -11.98 -22.28 10.10
C LYS A 244 -12.11 -22.51 8.61
N GLN A 245 -12.84 -21.62 7.93
CA GLN A 245 -12.99 -21.66 6.48
C GLN A 245 -11.67 -21.35 5.77
N ILE A 246 -10.93 -20.32 6.18
CA ILE A 246 -9.60 -20.00 5.64
C ILE A 246 -8.66 -21.19 5.79
N ALA A 247 -8.57 -21.81 6.95
CA ALA A 247 -7.69 -22.94 7.17
C ALA A 247 -7.98 -24.11 6.23
N SER A 248 -9.26 -24.32 5.90
CA SER A 248 -9.67 -25.33 4.93
C SER A 248 -9.45 -24.92 3.46
N THR A 249 -9.51 -23.62 3.14
CA THR A 249 -9.47 -23.11 1.75
C THR A 249 -8.09 -22.61 1.32
N LEU A 250 -7.29 -22.11 2.26
CA LEU A 250 -5.95 -21.57 2.08
C LEU A 250 -4.94 -22.33 2.96
N PRO A 251 -4.79 -23.67 2.79
CA PRO A 251 -3.82 -24.45 3.56
C PRO A 251 -2.35 -24.08 3.28
N HIS A 252 -2.11 -23.22 2.29
CA HIS A 252 -0.79 -22.75 1.87
C HIS A 252 -0.47 -21.32 2.32
N LEU A 253 -1.36 -20.71 3.11
CA LEU A 253 -1.15 -19.37 3.64
C LEU A 253 0.13 -19.30 4.47
N LYS A 254 1.02 -18.38 4.11
CA LYS A 254 2.30 -18.15 4.79
C LYS A 254 2.23 -16.97 5.75
N GLU A 255 1.51 -15.93 5.38
CA GLU A 255 1.37 -14.73 6.19
C GLU A 255 -0.09 -14.38 6.45
N PHE A 256 -0.41 -14.15 7.72
CA PHE A 256 -1.72 -13.69 8.15
C PHE A 256 -1.59 -12.40 8.94
N ARG A 257 -2.29 -11.35 8.53
CA ARG A 257 -2.35 -10.06 9.23
C ARG A 257 -3.76 -9.78 9.71
N MET A 258 -3.91 -9.27 10.91
CA MET A 258 -5.23 -9.08 11.52
C MET A 258 -5.24 -7.98 12.57
N ALA A 259 -6.43 -7.46 12.90
CA ALA A 259 -6.57 -6.44 13.94
C ALA A 259 -6.40 -7.04 15.34
N LEU A 260 -5.69 -6.34 16.24
CA LEU A 260 -5.41 -6.80 17.60
C LEU A 260 -6.67 -7.12 18.43
N ALA A 261 -7.79 -6.46 18.15
CA ALA A 261 -9.05 -6.63 18.87
C ALA A 261 -9.64 -8.06 18.82
N GLN A 262 -9.14 -8.92 17.92
CA GLN A 262 -9.65 -10.27 17.67
C GLN A 262 -8.77 -11.38 18.28
N PHE A 263 -7.79 -11.00 19.10
CA PHE A 263 -6.71 -11.87 19.53
C PHE A 263 -7.15 -13.13 20.32
N ASP A 264 -8.13 -13.00 21.21
CA ASP A 264 -8.51 -14.09 22.13
C ASP A 264 -9.28 -15.24 21.46
N GLU A 265 -9.99 -14.96 20.38
CA GLU A 265 -10.85 -15.93 19.69
C GLU A 265 -10.09 -16.85 18.73
N MET A 266 -8.77 -16.66 18.59
CA MET A 266 -8.04 -17.10 17.40
C MET A 266 -6.96 -18.16 17.63
N ILE A 267 -6.56 -18.38 18.87
CA ILE A 267 -5.39 -19.23 19.18
C ILE A 267 -5.59 -20.65 18.63
N THR A 268 -6.78 -21.22 18.83
CA THR A 268 -7.13 -22.57 18.35
C THR A 268 -7.14 -22.65 16.84
N GLU A 269 -7.59 -21.60 16.16
CA GLU A 269 -7.73 -21.60 14.70
C GLU A 269 -6.41 -21.34 13.99
N VAL A 270 -5.55 -20.45 14.52
CA VAL A 270 -4.21 -20.23 13.97
C VAL A 270 -3.36 -21.50 14.04
N ALA A 271 -3.54 -22.32 15.09
CA ALA A 271 -2.85 -23.61 15.19
C ALA A 271 -3.20 -24.58 14.04
N THR A 272 -4.34 -24.38 13.36
CA THR A 272 -4.73 -25.19 12.19
C THR A 272 -4.00 -24.76 10.91
N LEU A 273 -3.45 -23.54 10.85
CA LEU A 273 -2.68 -23.02 9.72
C LEU A 273 -1.23 -23.53 9.76
N ARG A 274 -1.06 -24.82 9.42
CA ARG A 274 0.23 -25.53 9.56
C ARG A 274 1.39 -24.93 8.79
N ARG A 275 1.13 -24.18 7.72
CA ARG A 275 2.14 -23.53 6.86
C ARG A 275 2.32 -22.05 7.17
N LEU A 276 1.69 -21.54 8.23
CA LEU A 276 1.82 -20.14 8.61
C LEU A 276 3.24 -19.88 9.12
N GLU A 277 3.98 -19.07 8.37
CA GLU A 277 5.35 -18.65 8.68
C GLU A 277 5.33 -17.35 9.50
N LYS A 278 4.36 -16.46 9.24
CA LYS A 278 4.29 -15.14 9.83
C LYS A 278 2.87 -14.74 10.25
N LEU A 279 2.74 -14.23 11.47
CA LEU A 279 1.50 -13.68 12.02
C LEU A 279 1.72 -12.22 12.43
N VAL A 280 0.87 -11.33 11.94
CA VAL A 280 0.98 -9.88 12.17
C VAL A 280 -0.28 -9.36 12.83
N PHE A 281 -0.12 -8.75 14.01
CA PHE A 281 -1.18 -8.03 14.70
C PHE A 281 -1.08 -6.54 14.41
N LEU A 282 -2.19 -5.96 13.98
CA LEU A 282 -2.32 -4.57 13.59
C LEU A 282 -3.18 -3.82 14.62
N ASP A 283 -2.60 -2.83 15.29
CA ASP A 283 -3.30 -1.95 16.23
C ASP A 283 -3.84 -0.70 15.52
N TYR A 284 -4.98 -0.83 14.85
CA TYR A 284 -5.61 0.27 14.13
C TYR A 284 -6.26 1.34 15.03
N ASN A 285 -6.27 1.15 16.35
CA ASN A 285 -6.82 2.13 17.29
C ASN A 285 -5.80 3.24 17.62
N GLY A 286 -5.20 3.84 16.58
CA GLY A 286 -4.14 4.85 16.63
C GLY A 286 -4.43 6.13 17.42
N ASN A 287 -5.57 6.20 18.12
CA ASN A 287 -5.89 7.22 19.11
C ASN A 287 -5.45 6.86 20.53
N ARG A 288 -5.17 5.59 20.82
CA ARG A 288 -4.60 5.20 22.11
C ARG A 288 -3.08 5.16 21.93
N LYS A 289 -2.38 6.11 22.55
CA LYS A 289 -1.02 5.82 23.01
C LYS A 289 -1.13 4.59 23.89
N VAL A 290 -0.93 3.40 23.32
CA VAL A 290 -0.86 2.17 24.10
C VAL A 290 0.27 2.42 25.09
N ALA A 291 -0.09 2.61 26.36
CA ALA A 291 0.87 2.87 27.42
C ALA A 291 1.95 1.78 27.35
N LYS A 292 3.20 2.14 27.64
CA LYS A 292 4.34 1.19 27.62
C LYS A 292 4.01 -0.11 28.39
N GLU A 293 3.25 0.03 29.47
CA GLU A 293 2.71 -1.06 30.29
C GLU A 293 1.75 -1.98 29.52
N ALA A 294 0.77 -1.42 28.81
CA ALA A 294 -0.14 -2.19 27.98
C ALA A 294 0.61 -2.93 26.86
N ARG A 295 1.67 -2.33 26.29
CA ARG A 295 2.53 -3.04 25.32
C ARG A 295 3.21 -4.25 25.93
N MET A 296 3.83 -4.10 27.13
CA MET A 296 4.45 -5.24 27.80
C MET A 296 3.44 -6.36 28.09
N LEU A 297 2.24 -6.01 28.57
CA LEU A 297 1.17 -6.99 28.82
C LEU A 297 0.78 -7.73 27.54
N TRP A 298 0.62 -7.03 26.42
CA TRP A 298 0.36 -7.64 25.12
C TRP A 298 1.51 -8.53 24.66
N SER A 299 2.76 -8.11 24.81
CA SER A 299 3.94 -8.90 24.46
C SER A 299 3.99 -10.22 25.22
N VAL A 300 3.82 -10.18 26.55
CA VAL A 300 3.82 -11.39 27.39
C VAL A 300 2.69 -12.33 26.98
N ARG A 301 1.50 -11.77 26.71
CA ARG A 301 0.32 -12.52 26.30
C ARG A 301 0.46 -13.16 24.91
N LEU A 302 1.01 -12.42 23.94
CA LEU A 302 1.29 -12.92 22.58
C LEU A 302 2.29 -14.07 22.63
N ILE A 303 3.39 -13.89 23.37
CA ILE A 303 4.41 -14.94 23.53
C ILE A 303 3.80 -16.19 24.16
N SER A 304 3.09 -16.06 25.28
CA SER A 304 2.57 -17.24 26.00
C SER A 304 1.59 -18.05 25.15
N LEU A 305 0.78 -17.37 24.35
CA LEU A 305 -0.24 -18.01 23.54
C LEU A 305 0.28 -18.61 22.23
N TYR A 306 1.27 -17.98 21.59
CA TYR A 306 1.80 -18.46 20.31
C TYR A 306 3.04 -19.34 20.44
N SER A 307 3.71 -19.36 21.59
CA SER A 307 4.86 -20.26 21.81
C SER A 307 4.54 -21.74 21.56
N PRO A 308 3.38 -22.30 21.96
CA PRO A 308 3.05 -23.71 21.69
C PRO A 308 2.78 -24.03 20.20
N THR A 309 2.49 -23.02 19.38
CA THR A 309 2.08 -23.20 17.97
C THR A 309 3.28 -23.55 17.06
N PRO A 310 3.05 -24.03 15.82
CA PRO A 310 4.13 -24.24 14.86
C PRO A 310 4.65 -22.96 14.18
N LEU A 311 4.09 -21.79 14.49
CA LEU A 311 4.46 -20.50 13.87
C LEU A 311 5.97 -20.27 13.92
N GLY A 312 6.59 -20.03 12.75
CA GLY A 312 8.02 -19.75 12.62
C GLY A 312 8.96 -20.93 12.91
N ARG A 313 8.47 -22.16 13.09
CA ARG A 313 9.36 -23.32 13.29
C ARG A 313 10.27 -23.53 12.07
N GLY A 314 11.57 -23.70 12.33
CA GLY A 314 12.58 -23.88 11.29
C GLY A 314 13.04 -22.58 10.63
N SER A 315 12.61 -21.41 11.12
CA SER A 315 13.06 -20.11 10.66
C SER A 315 13.63 -19.28 11.82
N THR A 316 14.69 -18.54 11.55
CA THR A 316 15.26 -17.52 12.46
C THR A 316 14.68 -16.13 12.22
N GLU A 317 13.83 -15.98 11.20
CA GLU A 317 13.19 -14.71 10.86
C GLU A 317 12.08 -14.35 11.86
N PRO A 318 11.74 -13.05 11.99
CA PRO A 318 10.55 -12.62 12.71
C PRO A 318 9.28 -13.32 12.20
N CYS A 319 8.63 -14.10 13.06
CA CYS A 319 7.44 -14.88 12.73
C CYS A 319 6.18 -14.36 13.42
N LEU A 320 6.32 -13.49 14.41
CA LEU A 320 5.23 -12.80 15.07
C LEU A 320 5.57 -11.33 15.13
N GLU A 321 4.63 -10.46 14.78
CA GLU A 321 4.83 -9.02 14.80
C GLU A 321 3.62 -8.28 15.36
N LEU A 322 3.88 -7.19 16.05
CA LEU A 322 2.87 -6.24 16.51
C LEU A 322 3.17 -4.88 15.90
N TRP A 323 2.21 -4.35 15.14
CA TRP A 323 2.31 -3.09 14.42
C TRP A 323 1.32 -2.08 14.98
N TYR A 324 1.71 -0.82 15.02
CA TYR A 324 0.85 0.32 15.39
C TYR A 324 0.15 0.95 14.18
N SER A 325 0.76 0.84 13.01
CA SER A 325 0.24 1.35 11.73
C SER A 325 0.82 0.52 10.61
N LYS A 326 0.49 0.82 9.34
CA LYS A 326 1.17 0.19 8.18
C LYS A 326 2.69 0.46 8.13
N GLU A 327 3.21 1.40 8.92
CA GLU A 327 4.59 1.89 8.83
C GLU A 327 5.42 1.68 10.10
N LYS A 328 4.78 1.40 11.24
CA LYS A 328 5.47 1.36 12.52
C LYS A 328 5.29 0.02 13.24
N ILE A 329 6.36 -0.74 13.27
CA ILE A 329 6.49 -1.95 14.06
C ILE A 329 6.72 -1.56 15.54
N LEU A 330 5.96 -2.16 16.44
CA LEU A 330 6.11 -1.98 17.89
C LEU A 330 6.99 -3.05 18.52
N SER A 331 6.86 -4.29 18.07
CA SER A 331 7.60 -5.43 18.59
C SER A 331 7.60 -6.56 17.57
N GLN A 332 8.69 -7.31 17.53
CA GLN A 332 8.86 -8.48 16.70
C GLN A 332 9.38 -9.63 17.54
N TRP A 333 8.94 -10.84 17.23
CA TRP A 333 9.41 -12.04 17.88
C TRP A 333 9.82 -13.08 16.84
N ARG A 334 10.90 -13.79 17.14
CA ARG A 334 11.41 -14.91 16.35
C ARG A 334 11.46 -16.17 17.20
N ARG A 335 11.65 -17.32 16.59
CA ARG A 335 11.95 -18.55 17.35
C ARG A 335 13.39 -18.51 17.87
N GLY A 336 13.57 -18.93 19.11
CA GLY A 336 14.88 -19.23 19.67
C GLY A 336 15.56 -20.39 18.93
N GLY A 337 16.84 -20.61 19.18
CA GLY A 337 17.62 -21.65 18.49
C GLY A 337 17.09 -23.08 18.69
N ASP A 338 16.35 -23.34 19.77
CA ASP A 338 15.68 -24.62 20.04
C ASP A 338 14.34 -24.78 19.29
N GLY A 339 13.84 -23.72 18.65
CA GLY A 339 12.56 -23.68 17.95
C GLY A 339 11.33 -23.73 18.86
N THR A 340 11.48 -23.77 20.19
CA THR A 340 10.38 -23.99 21.13
C THR A 340 9.79 -22.70 21.66
N ARG A 341 10.62 -21.68 21.89
CA ARG A 341 10.20 -20.39 22.48
C ARG A 341 10.24 -19.26 21.48
N LEU A 342 9.33 -18.31 21.66
CA LEU A 342 9.39 -17.02 20.99
C LEU A 342 10.24 -16.06 21.82
N GLU A 343 11.20 -15.42 21.16
CA GLU A 343 12.13 -14.45 21.74
C GLU A 343 11.90 -13.09 21.08
N LEU A 344 11.95 -12.03 21.89
CA LEU A 344 11.84 -10.66 21.39
C LEU A 344 13.09 -10.30 20.57
N VAL A 345 12.89 -9.77 19.37
CA VAL A 345 13.96 -9.18 18.56
C VAL A 345 14.21 -7.76 19.07
N GLN A 346 15.45 -7.47 19.45
CA GLN A 346 15.87 -6.18 20.01
C GLN A 346 16.07 -5.11 18.94
#